data_AF-A0A7W0KSK1-F1
#
_entry.id   AF-A0A7W0KSK1-F1
#
_cell.length_a   1.000
_cell.length_b   1.000
_cell.length_c   1.000
_cell.angle_alpha   90.00
_cell.angle_beta   90.00
_cell.angle_gamma   90.00
#
_symmetry.space_group_name_H-M   'P 1'
#
loop_
_entity.id
_entity.type
_entity.pdbx_description
1 polymer ?
#
loop_
_entity_poly.entity_id
_entity_poly.type
_entity_poly.pdbx_seq_one_letter_code
_entity_poly.pdbx_strand_id
1 'polypeptide(L)' 'MTNNSETTTTPEDQAVPVHLYVLLDRSGSMQSIHAETVAGFNAFLAGQQINGADARLTLVQFDDQDVA' A
#
# COMPACT_ATOMS: atom_id res chain seq x y z
N MET A 1 43.26 -29.53 -1.03
CA MET A 1 43.00 -28.10 -1.32
C MET A 1 41.52 -27.97 -1.58
N THR A 2 40.84 -27.21 -0.73
CA THR A 2 39.38 -27.08 -0.63
C THR A 2 38.83 -26.17 -1.73
N ASN A 3 37.59 -26.42 -2.17
CA ASN A 3 36.47 -25.59 -1.72
C ASN A 3 35.14 -26.09 -2.27
N ASN A 4 34.26 -26.45 -1.34
CA ASN A 4 32.84 -26.62 -1.57
C ASN A 4 32.26 -25.22 -1.82
N SER A 5 31.66 -25.01 -3.00
CA SER A 5 30.83 -23.85 -3.26
C SER A 5 29.43 -24.15 -2.73
N GLU A 6 29.31 -24.18 -1.40
CA GLU A 6 28.01 -24.02 -0.78
C GLU A 6 27.65 -22.54 -0.94
N THR A 7 26.67 -22.28 -1.81
CA THR A 7 25.99 -21.00 -1.88
C THR A 7 25.25 -20.81 -0.56
N THR A 8 25.94 -20.23 0.43
CA THR A 8 25.30 -19.72 1.64
C THR A 8 24.42 -18.55 1.23
N THR A 9 23.17 -18.84 0.87
CA THR A 9 22.12 -17.84 0.84
C THR A 9 21.86 -17.44 2.29
N THR A 10 22.46 -16.34 2.72
CA THR A 10 22.14 -15.68 3.98
C THR A 10 20.61 -15.43 4.02
N PRO A 11 19.91 -15.67 5.15
CA PRO A 11 18.46 -15.41 5.27
C PRO A 11 18.06 -13.92 5.10
N GLU A 12 19.03 -13.05 4.88
CA GLU A 12 18.92 -11.58 4.93
C GLU A 12 18.54 -10.95 3.58
N ASP A 13 18.54 -11.72 2.48
CA ASP A 13 18.21 -11.24 1.13
C ASP A 13 16.77 -11.55 0.68
N GLN A 14 15.94 -12.09 1.57
CA GLN A 14 14.52 -12.27 1.30
C GLN A 14 13.78 -10.99 1.68
N ALA A 15 13.51 -10.14 0.69
CA ALA A 15 12.68 -8.96 0.89
C ALA A 15 11.34 -9.38 1.55
N VAL A 16 11.07 -8.85 2.74
CA VAL A 16 9.83 -9.15 3.46
C VAL A 16 8.66 -8.59 2.64
N PRO A 17 7.67 -9.41 2.24
CA PRO A 17 6.54 -8.94 1.47
C PRO A 17 5.77 -7.84 2.21
N VAL A 18 5.56 -6.71 1.55
CA VAL A 18 4.84 -5.57 2.13
C VAL A 18 3.36 -5.63 1.75
N HIS A 19 2.47 -5.48 2.73
CA HIS A 19 1.04 -5.43 2.53
C HIS A 19 0.47 -4.11 3.09
N LEU A 20 -0.18 -3.32 2.23
CA LEU A 20 -0.82 -2.07 2.62
C LEU A 20 -2.32 -2.25 2.62
N TYR A 21 -2.96 -1.91 3.73
CA TYR A 21 -4.42 -1.92 3.88
C TYR A 21 -4.88 -0.50 4.14
N VAL A 22 -5.66 0.05 3.21
CA VAL A 22 -6.19 1.41 3.29
C VAL A 22 -7.70 1.33 3.38
N LEU A 23 -8.24 1.94 4.43
CA LEU A 23 -9.67 2.13 4.62
C LEU A 23 -9.97 3.62 4.43
N LEU A 24 -10.66 3.95 3.35
CA LEU A 24 -10.91 5.33 2.92
C LEU A 24 -12.39 5.70 3.14
N ASP A 25 -12.60 6.63 4.07
CA ASP A 25 -13.90 7.23 4.35
C ASP A 25 -14.26 8.29 3.30
N ARG A 26 -15.45 8.18 2.73
CA ARG A 26 -16.07 9.11 1.79
C ARG A 26 -17.47 9.54 2.25
N SER A 27 -17.81 9.30 3.52
CA SER A 27 -19.11 9.62 4.13
C SER A 27 -19.37 11.13 4.24
N GLY A 28 -20.64 11.50 4.52
CA GLY A 28 -21.17 12.86 4.47
C GLY A 28 -20.47 13.85 5.40
N SER A 29 -19.78 13.38 6.44
CA SER A 29 -18.96 14.21 7.32
C SER A 29 -17.74 14.85 6.62
N MET A 30 -17.33 14.30 5.47
CA MET A 30 -16.20 14.74 4.66
C MET A 30 -16.61 15.30 3.28
N GLN A 31 -17.90 15.55 3.02
CA GLN A 31 -18.40 16.03 1.71
C GLN A 31 -17.64 17.24 1.16
N SER A 32 -17.23 18.18 2.02
CA SER A 32 -16.46 19.37 1.64
C SER A 32 -14.98 19.10 1.30
N ILE A 33 -14.44 17.94 1.68
CA ILE A 33 -13.03 17.56 1.50
C ILE A 33 -12.86 16.22 0.77
N HIS A 34 -13.95 15.70 0.20
CA HIS A 34 -13.99 14.38 -0.44
C HIS A 34 -12.98 14.27 -1.58
N ALA A 35 -12.92 15.31 -2.41
CA ALA A 35 -12.00 15.39 -3.54
C ALA A 35 -10.54 15.41 -3.06
N GLU A 36 -10.26 16.13 -1.98
CA GLU A 36 -8.94 16.26 -1.36
C GLU A 36 -8.49 14.93 -0.74
N THR A 37 -9.39 14.18 -0.13
CA THR A 37 -9.12 12.84 0.42
C THR A 37 -8.71 11.86 -0.68
N VAL A 38 -9.44 11.84 -1.80
CA VAL A 38 -9.09 11.02 -2.96
C VAL A 38 -7.78 11.49 -3.59
N ALA A 39 -7.59 12.81 -3.73
CA ALA A 39 -6.36 13.37 -4.28
C ALA A 39 -5.13 13.04 -3.41
N GLY A 40 -5.28 13.11 -2.09
CA GLY A 40 -4.23 12.73 -1.13
C GLY A 40 -3.85 11.27 -1.23
N PHE A 41 -4.84 10.36 -1.35
CA PHE A 41 -4.56 8.95 -1.57
C PHE A 41 -3.85 8.69 -2.91
N ASN A 42 -4.24 9.36 -3.99
CA ASN A 42 -3.58 9.23 -5.29
C ASN A 42 -2.12 9.71 -5.24
N ALA A 43 -1.86 10.83 -4.57
CA ALA A 43 -0.50 11.33 -4.37
C ALA A 43 0.36 10.34 -3.56
N PHE A 44 -0.22 9.74 -2.51
CA PHE A 44 0.42 8.67 -1.76
C PHE A 44 0.75 7.46 -2.64
N LEU A 45 -0.20 6.96 -3.44
CA LEU A 45 0.00 5.79 -4.31
C LEU A 45 1.11 6.03 -5.33
N ALA A 46 1.13 7.22 -5.95
CA ALA A 46 2.20 7.60 -6.88
C ALA A 46 3.57 7.65 -6.19
N GLY A 47 3.64 8.20 -4.97
CA GLY A 47 4.85 8.20 -4.16
C GLY A 47 5.34 6.79 -3.83
N GLN A 48 4.43 5.87 -3.51
CA GLN A 48 4.75 4.47 -3.23
C GLN A 48 5.26 3.72 -4.46
N GLN A 49 4.67 3.96 -5.64
CA GLN A 49 5.12 3.32 -6.88
C GLN A 49 6.54 3.72 -7.28
N ILE A 50 6.97 4.94 -6.94
CA ILE A 50 8.29 5.47 -7.30
C ILE A 50 9.35 5.12 -6.26
N ASN A 51 9.02 5.27 -4.96
CA ASN A 51 10.01 5.24 -3.88
C ASN A 51 9.85 4.04 -2.93
N GLY A 52 8.79 3.26 -3.10
CA GLY A 52 8.39 2.21 -2.19
C GLY A 52 8.98 0.84 -2.51
N ALA A 53 8.93 -0.04 -1.52
CA ALA A 53 9.09 -1.47 -1.76
C ALA A 53 7.92 -2.03 -2.59
N ASP A 54 8.18 -3.13 -3.30
CA ASP A 54 7.09 -3.88 -3.94
C ASP A 54 6.09 -4.34 -2.88
N ALA A 55 4.81 -4.08 -3.14
CA ALA A 55 3.79 -4.21 -2.13
C ALA A 55 2.43 -4.56 -2.72
N ARG A 56 1.69 -5.38 -1.97
CA ARG A 56 0.28 -5.66 -2.26
C ARG A 56 -0.60 -4.68 -1.50
N LEU A 57 -1.31 -3.83 -2.23
CA LEU A 57 -2.26 -2.87 -1.65
C LEU A 57 -3.70 -3.38 -1.76
N THR A 58 -4.43 -3.28 -0.66
CA THR A 58 -5.88 -3.45 -0.59
C THR A 58 -6.49 -2.11 -0.19
N LEU A 59 -7.40 -1.60 -1.02
CA LEU A 59 -8.16 -0.37 -0.74
C LEU A 59 -9.63 -0.74 -0.53
N VAL A 60 -10.18 -0.35 0.61
CA VAL A 60 -11.61 -0.41 0.91
C VAL A 60 -12.14 1.01 1.04
N GLN A 61 -13.21 1.32 0.30
CA GLN A 61 -13.86 2.63 0.34
C GLN A 61 -15.28 2.48 0.88
N PHE A 62 -15.76 3.42 1.69
CA PHE A 62 -17.15 3.46 2.16
C PHE A 62 -17.67 4.91 2.15
N ASP A 63 -18.96 5.10 1.87
CA ASP A 63 -19.67 6.39 1.90
C ASP A 63 -21.05 6.27 2.57
N ASP A 64 -21.68 7.43 2.85
CA ASP A 64 -23.02 7.55 3.46
C ASP A 64 -24.14 7.33 2.42
N GLN A 65 -23.98 6.40 1.49
CA GLN A 65 -25.09 6.03 0.63
C GLN A 65 -26.06 5.15 1.43
N ASP A 66 -27.02 5.81 2.09
CA ASP A 66 -28.27 5.17 2.47
C ASP A 66 -28.93 4.71 1.16
N VAL A 67 -28.93 3.40 0.92
CA VAL A 67 -29.62 2.81 -0.24
C VAL A 67 -31.13 2.99 -0.03
N ALA A 68 -31.67 4.07 -0.60
CA ALA A 68 -33.12 4.25 -0.76
C ALA A 68 -33.67 3.31 -1.85
#